data_AF-A0A2V6BJH6-F1
#
_entry.id   AF-A0A2V6BJH6-F1
#
_cell.length_a   1.000
_cell.length_b   1.000
_cell.length_c   1.000
_cell.angle_alpha   90.00
_cell.angle_beta   90.00
_cell.angle_gamma   90.00
#
_symmetry.space_group_name_H-M   'P 1'
#
loop_
_entity.id
_entity.type
_entity.pdbx_description
1 polymer ?
#
loop_
_entity_poly.entity_id
_entity_poly.type
_entity_poly.pdbx_seq_one_letter_code
_entity_poly.pdbx_strand_id
1 'polypeptide(L)'
;MRISTGIRRFWRALALSAATVGKAVSLPRNSCFYAAILTCLSIPRVFAGNSIPLSESQQKFVNELAAKSRTAGNGGAAVIAGADGWFFLSSDIRFLSVGQFWGTDAAKVSRAHKPESADPIPTIVDFHDQLKRRGIDLLVLPVPPKATIYPKPILPTRGSGACAILRRAAQTRN
;
A
#
# COMPACT_ATOMS: atom_id res chain seq x y z
N MET A 1 -17.95 39.72 -49.35
CA MET A 1 -17.83 38.50 -50.18
C MET A 1 -18.55 37.37 -49.44
N ARG A 2 -19.65 36.87 -50.03
CA ARG A 2 -20.54 35.82 -49.52
C ARG A 2 -19.96 34.44 -49.83
N ILE A 3 -20.08 33.48 -48.92
CA ILE A 3 -20.67 32.12 -49.09
C ILE A 3 -20.62 31.42 -47.71
N SER A 4 -21.70 31.13 -46.97
CA SER A 4 -22.93 30.33 -47.18
C SER A 4 -22.83 28.94 -46.51
N THR A 5 -23.67 28.73 -45.48
CA THR A 5 -24.46 27.51 -45.10
C THR A 5 -23.87 26.11 -45.36
N GLY A 6 -23.89 25.16 -44.42
CA GLY A 6 -25.02 24.73 -43.59
C GLY A 6 -25.61 23.43 -44.14
N ILE A 7 -25.30 22.28 -43.53
CA ILE A 7 -25.96 20.99 -43.81
C ILE A 7 -26.48 20.42 -42.49
N ARG A 8 -27.79 20.61 -42.29
CA ARG A 8 -28.66 19.72 -41.53
C ARG A 8 -29.18 18.69 -42.51
N ARG A 9 -29.21 17.41 -42.13
CA ARG A 9 -30.10 16.32 -42.59
C ARG A 9 -29.51 15.01 -42.06
N PHE A 10 -30.21 13.95 -41.67
CA PHE A 10 -31.63 13.62 -41.62
C PHE A 10 -31.64 12.11 -41.38
N TRP A 11 -31.83 11.63 -40.16
CA TRP A 11 -32.19 10.21 -39.99
C TRP A 11 -33.36 10.10 -39.03
N ARG A 12 -34.51 10.16 -39.70
CA ARG A 12 -35.81 9.62 -39.36
C ARG A 12 -35.74 8.36 -38.50
N ALA A 13 -36.60 8.34 -37.49
CA ALA A 13 -37.11 7.16 -36.84
C ALA A 13 -37.69 6.16 -37.86
N LEU A 14 -37.32 4.90 -37.71
CA LEU A 14 -38.08 3.77 -38.23
C LEU A 14 -38.49 2.91 -37.04
N ALA A 15 -39.74 3.05 -36.64
CA ALA A 15 -40.45 2.07 -35.84
C ALA A 15 -40.89 0.93 -36.77
N LEU A 16 -40.65 -0.32 -36.37
CA LEU A 16 -41.34 -1.53 -36.87
C LEU A 16 -41.16 -2.59 -35.77
N SER A 17 -42.15 -2.74 -34.88
CA SER A 17 -43.24 -3.73 -34.92
C SER A 17 -42.76 -5.17 -34.71
N ALA A 18 -43.26 -5.75 -33.63
CA ALA A 18 -43.07 -7.13 -33.21
C ALA A 18 -43.57 -8.12 -34.28
N ALA A 19 -42.76 -9.15 -34.53
CA ALA A 19 -43.19 -10.38 -35.17
C ALA A 19 -42.83 -11.54 -34.26
N THR A 20 -43.83 -12.02 -33.54
CA THR A 20 -43.86 -13.32 -32.87
C THR A 20 -43.77 -14.40 -33.93
N VAL A 21 -42.66 -15.14 -33.99
CA VAL A 21 -42.61 -16.44 -34.66
C VAL A 21 -41.98 -17.42 -33.68
N GLY A 22 -42.84 -18.21 -33.05
CA GLY A 22 -42.45 -19.35 -32.25
C GLY A 22 -41.69 -20.35 -33.11
N LYS A 23 -40.42 -20.58 -32.78
CA LYS A 23 -39.76 -21.83 -33.08
C LYS A 23 -39.81 -22.68 -31.82
N ALA A 24 -40.69 -23.68 -31.85
CA ALA A 24 -40.67 -24.80 -30.93
C ALA A 24 -39.34 -25.54 -31.13
N VAL A 25 -38.35 -25.22 -30.31
CA VAL A 25 -37.15 -26.02 -30.16
C VAL A 25 -37.52 -27.15 -29.20
N SER A 26 -37.64 -28.34 -29.75
CA SER A 26 -37.74 -29.59 -29.01
C SER A 26 -36.53 -29.72 -28.08
N LEU A 27 -36.80 -29.69 -26.78
CA LEU A 27 -35.83 -29.94 -25.73
C LEU A 27 -35.55 -31.46 -25.65
N PRO A 28 -34.34 -31.96 -25.94
CA PRO A 28 -33.95 -33.27 -25.45
C PRO A 28 -33.80 -33.21 -23.93
N ARG A 29 -34.51 -34.13 -23.29
CA ARG A 29 -34.48 -34.50 -21.88
C ARG A 29 -33.06 -34.87 -21.45
N ASN A 30 -32.24 -33.88 -21.06
CA ASN A 30 -31.01 -34.01 -20.28
C ASN A 30 -30.43 -32.63 -19.91
N SER A 31 -31.23 -31.82 -19.19
CA SER A 31 -30.89 -30.44 -18.79
C SER A 31 -30.49 -30.31 -17.32
N CYS A 32 -29.71 -31.27 -16.79
CA CYS A 32 -29.21 -31.18 -15.40
C CYS A 32 -27.68 -31.08 -15.28
N PHE A 33 -26.91 -31.25 -16.35
CA PHE A 33 -25.44 -31.26 -16.24
C PHE A 33 -24.73 -29.95 -16.61
N TYR A 34 -25.37 -29.03 -17.35
CA TYR A 34 -24.70 -27.80 -17.79
C TYR A 34 -24.82 -26.61 -16.84
N ALA A 35 -25.72 -26.66 -15.85
CA ALA A 35 -25.90 -25.57 -14.88
C ALA A 35 -24.83 -25.55 -13.76
N ALA A 36 -24.05 -26.62 -13.61
CA ALA A 36 -23.06 -26.74 -12.52
C ALA A 36 -21.67 -26.17 -12.87
N ILE A 37 -21.35 -25.96 -14.15
CA ILE A 37 -20.00 -25.55 -14.59
C ILE A 37 -19.86 -24.01 -14.64
N LEU A 38 -20.96 -23.26 -14.77
CA LEU A 38 -20.94 -21.79 -14.85
C LEU A 38 -20.97 -21.07 -13.49
N THR A 39 -21.18 -21.77 -12.38
CA THR A 39 -21.24 -21.18 -11.02
C THR A 39 -19.93 -21.25 -10.24
N CYS A 40 -18.88 -21.90 -10.78
CA CYS A 40 -17.58 -21.98 -10.11
C CYS A 40 -16.62 -20.81 -10.40
N LEU A 41 -17.01 -19.83 -11.22
CA LEU A 41 -16.17 -18.66 -11.58
C LEU A 41 -16.40 -17.43 -10.67
N SER A 42 -17.30 -17.52 -9.70
CA SER A 42 -17.60 -16.44 -8.76
C SER A 42 -17.11 -16.77 -7.35
N ILE A 43 -15.87 -17.23 -7.22
CA ILE A 43 -15.14 -17.08 -5.94
C ILE A 43 -14.63 -15.64 -5.94
N PRO A 44 -15.22 -14.71 -5.16
CA PRO A 44 -14.61 -13.41 -4.97
C PRO A 44 -13.20 -13.64 -4.45
N ARG A 45 -12.24 -12.98 -5.11
CA ARG A 45 -10.82 -13.01 -4.79
C ARG A 45 -10.64 -12.35 -3.42
N VAL A 46 -10.85 -13.08 -2.33
CA VAL A 46 -10.64 -12.59 -0.95
C VAL A 46 -9.15 -12.66 -0.64
N PHE A 47 -8.39 -11.77 -1.26
CA PHE A 47 -7.10 -11.32 -0.77
C PHE A 47 -7.13 -9.79 -0.68
N ALA A 48 -8.17 -9.26 -0.04
CA ALA A 48 -8.09 -7.94 0.55
C ALA A 48 -7.21 -8.10 1.79
N GLY A 49 -6.04 -7.47 1.80
CA GLY A 49 -5.14 -7.44 2.94
C GLY A 49 -5.80 -6.74 4.12
N ASN A 50 -6.58 -7.47 4.89
CA ASN A 50 -7.23 -6.93 6.07
C ASN A 50 -6.15 -6.74 7.15
N SER A 51 -5.74 -5.49 7.36
CA SER A 51 -4.90 -5.13 8.50
C SER A 51 -5.69 -5.38 9.78
N ILE A 52 -5.13 -6.19 10.68
CA ILE A 52 -5.68 -6.34 12.04
C ILE A 52 -5.63 -4.96 12.71
N PRO A 53 -6.74 -4.44 13.27
CA PRO A 53 -6.74 -3.15 13.94
C PRO A 53 -5.78 -3.17 15.14
N LEU A 54 -4.98 -2.12 15.27
CA LEU A 54 -4.05 -1.97 16.39
C LEU A 54 -4.82 -1.73 17.70
N SER A 55 -4.30 -2.28 18.80
CA SER A 55 -4.77 -1.93 20.14
C SER A 55 -4.49 -0.44 20.44
N GLU A 56 -5.19 0.13 21.41
CA GLU A 56 -4.95 1.52 21.84
C GLU A 56 -3.49 1.76 22.24
N SER A 57 -2.87 0.81 22.95
CA SER A 57 -1.46 0.90 23.36
C SER A 57 -0.50 0.85 22.17
N GLN A 58 -0.79 0.01 21.17
CA GLN A 58 -0.01 -0.05 19.93
C GLN A 58 -0.15 1.24 19.12
N GLN A 59 -1.37 1.78 19.01
CA GLN A 59 -1.62 3.03 18.31
C GLN A 59 -0.91 4.20 18.98
N LYS A 60 -0.93 4.27 20.31
CA LYS A 60 -0.18 5.28 21.07
C LYS A 60 1.32 5.18 20.79
N PHE A 61 1.87 3.97 20.80
CA PHE A 61 3.28 3.74 20.49
C PHE A 61 3.64 4.20 19.07
N VAL A 62 2.84 3.84 18.06
CA VAL A 62 3.01 4.28 16.67
C VAL A 62 3.01 5.81 16.57
N ASN A 63 2.09 6.48 17.28
CA ASN A 63 2.02 7.94 17.30
C ASN A 63 3.27 8.59 17.94
N GLU A 64 3.81 7.99 19.00
CA GLU A 64 5.06 8.44 19.63
C GLU A 64 6.26 8.30 18.68
N LEU A 65 6.36 7.18 17.96
CA LEU A 65 7.38 6.99 16.93
C LEU A 65 7.24 8.00 15.78
N ALA A 66 6.01 8.26 15.34
CA ALA A 66 5.72 9.26 14.31
C ALA A 66 6.20 10.65 14.75
N ALA A 67 5.94 11.05 15.99
CA ALA A 67 6.39 12.32 16.54
C ALA A 67 7.93 12.40 16.55
N LYS A 68 8.62 11.37 17.08
CA LYS A 68 10.09 11.30 17.08
C LYS A 68 10.67 11.38 15.67
N SER A 69 10.10 10.66 14.71
CA SER A 69 10.54 10.65 13.32
C SER A 69 10.38 12.01 12.64
N ARG A 70 9.26 12.71 12.89
CA ARG A 70 9.03 14.07 12.35
C ARG A 70 10.03 15.07 12.91
N THR A 71 10.27 15.05 14.22
CA THR A 71 11.28 15.93 14.84
C THR A 71 12.66 15.69 14.24
N ALA A 72 13.07 14.43 14.09
CA ALA A 72 14.36 14.09 13.48
C ALA A 72 14.42 14.48 12.00
N GLY A 73 13.35 14.24 11.24
CA GLY A 73 13.26 14.61 9.82
C GLY A 73 13.35 16.11 9.58
N ASN A 74 12.65 16.93 10.38
CA ASN A 74 12.69 18.38 10.28
C ASN A 74 14.07 18.95 10.64
N GLY A 75 14.78 18.32 11.59
CA GLY A 75 16.13 18.69 11.97
C GLY A 75 17.24 18.08 11.12
N GLY A 76 16.90 17.31 10.06
CA GLY A 76 17.87 16.59 9.23
C GLY A 76 18.68 15.52 9.98
N ALA A 77 18.24 15.10 11.16
CA ALA A 77 18.94 14.15 12.00
C ALA A 77 18.78 12.72 11.46
N ALA A 78 19.88 12.08 11.08
CA ALA A 78 19.88 10.69 10.63
C ALA A 78 19.67 9.68 11.77
N VAL A 79 19.93 10.08 13.02
CA VAL A 79 19.93 9.21 14.20
C VAL A 79 19.04 9.78 15.30
N ILE A 80 18.29 8.90 15.96
CA ILE A 80 17.47 9.18 17.15
C ILE A 80 18.10 8.46 18.34
N ALA A 81 18.41 9.22 19.39
CA ALA A 81 18.89 8.66 20.65
C ALA A 81 17.75 7.97 21.43
N GLY A 82 18.03 6.77 21.91
CA GLY A 82 17.24 6.05 22.90
C GLY A 82 17.86 6.14 24.30
N ALA A 83 17.28 5.41 25.25
CA ALA A 83 17.83 5.25 26.60
C ALA A 83 19.17 4.50 26.59
N ASP A 84 19.95 4.67 27.65
CA ASP A 84 21.15 3.88 27.95
C ASP A 84 22.18 3.82 26.78
N GLY A 85 22.35 4.95 26.08
CA GLY A 85 23.29 5.06 24.97
C GLY A 85 22.86 4.37 23.68
N TRP A 86 21.60 3.93 23.57
CA TRP A 86 21.08 3.34 22.35
C TRP A 86 20.87 4.37 21.26
N PHE A 87 21.10 3.95 20.02
CA PHE A 87 20.83 4.74 18.83
C PHE A 87 19.97 3.95 17.85
N PHE A 88 19.04 4.66 17.22
CA PHE A 88 18.10 4.17 16.23
C PHE A 88 18.17 5.04 14.99
N LEU A 89 18.01 4.41 13.82
CA LEU A 89 17.98 5.11 12.56
C LEU A 89 16.66 5.86 12.39
N SER A 90 16.71 7.13 12.00
CA SER A 90 15.49 7.95 11.83
C SER A 90 14.52 7.39 10.79
N SER A 91 15.05 6.75 9.72
CA SER A 91 14.23 6.10 8.69
C SER A 91 13.53 4.84 9.21
N ASP A 92 14.17 4.06 10.09
CA ASP A 92 13.55 2.89 10.72
C ASP A 92 12.39 3.31 11.62
N ILE A 93 12.60 4.34 12.44
CA ILE A 93 11.54 4.89 13.29
C ILE A 93 10.39 5.42 12.45
N ARG A 94 10.70 6.06 11.29
CA ARG A 94 9.65 6.44 10.34
C ARG A 94 8.89 5.24 9.81
N PHE A 95 9.60 4.23 9.33
CA PHE A 95 9.02 3.04 8.72
C PHE A 95 8.02 2.36 9.64
N LEU A 96 8.35 2.27 10.93
CA LEU A 96 7.45 1.72 11.96
C LEU A 96 6.23 2.61 12.27
N SER A 97 6.24 3.88 11.84
CA SER A 97 5.22 4.88 12.18
C SER A 97 4.21 5.19 11.08
N VAL A 98 4.53 4.90 9.81
CA VAL A 98 3.74 5.37 8.67
C VAL A 98 2.63 4.41 8.24
N GLY A 99 2.64 3.17 8.71
CA GLY A 99 1.65 2.15 8.33
C GLY A 99 2.09 1.33 7.11
N GLN A 100 1.13 0.76 6.38
CA GLN A 100 1.40 -0.12 5.25
C GLN A 100 2.06 0.64 4.09
N PHE A 101 3.22 0.17 3.64
CA PHE A 101 4.03 0.84 2.60
C PHE A 101 3.92 0.21 1.21
N TRP A 102 3.04 -0.78 1.05
CA TRP A 102 2.78 -1.48 -0.21
C TRP A 102 1.29 -1.46 -0.55
N GLY A 103 0.92 -1.85 -1.76
CA GLY A 103 -0.45 -1.89 -2.22
C GLY A 103 -1.10 -0.51 -2.32
N THR A 104 -2.42 -0.45 -2.11
CA THR A 104 -3.23 0.76 -2.30
C THR A 104 -2.86 1.90 -1.35
N ASP A 105 -2.27 1.58 -0.19
CA ASP A 105 -1.88 2.57 0.81
C ASP A 105 -0.45 3.09 0.61
N ALA A 106 0.35 2.47 -0.25
CA ALA A 106 1.75 2.85 -0.50
C ALA A 106 1.90 4.34 -0.86
N ALA A 107 1.01 4.85 -1.73
CA ALA A 107 1.04 6.24 -2.17
C ALA A 107 0.89 7.26 -1.02
N LYS A 108 0.22 6.88 0.08
CA LYS A 108 0.01 7.77 1.24
C LYS A 108 1.28 7.94 2.08
N VAL A 109 2.18 6.96 2.01
CA VAL A 109 3.32 6.85 2.94
C VAL A 109 4.67 6.84 2.26
N SER A 110 4.72 6.68 0.94
CA SER A 110 5.97 6.63 0.19
C SER A 110 6.71 7.98 0.22
N ARG A 111 8.02 7.92 0.06
CA ARG A 111 8.89 9.08 -0.18
C ARG A 111 9.40 9.12 -1.63
N ALA A 112 8.96 8.20 -2.48
CA ALA A 112 9.34 8.20 -3.88
C ALA A 112 8.91 9.51 -4.54
N HIS A 113 9.79 10.11 -5.34
CA HIS A 113 9.45 11.30 -6.13
C HIS A 113 8.38 11.02 -7.20
N LYS A 114 8.31 9.75 -7.62
CA LYS A 114 7.45 9.24 -8.67
C LYS A 114 6.31 8.43 -8.05
N PRO A 115 5.03 8.83 -8.20
CA PRO A 115 3.89 8.09 -7.66
C PRO A 115 3.84 6.64 -8.11
N GLU A 116 4.25 6.35 -9.35
CA GLU A 116 4.33 5.00 -9.92
C GLU A 116 5.37 4.12 -9.22
N SER A 117 6.34 4.71 -8.51
CA SER A 117 7.35 4.01 -7.71
C SER A 117 7.00 3.97 -6.23
N ALA A 118 5.75 4.31 -5.85
CA ALA A 118 5.35 4.35 -4.46
C ALA A 118 5.27 2.96 -3.83
N ASP A 119 4.69 1.99 -4.55
CA ASP A 119 4.65 0.58 -4.15
C ASP A 119 5.90 -0.14 -4.68
N PRO A 120 6.76 -0.69 -3.80
CA PRO A 120 7.97 -1.40 -4.22
C PRO A 120 7.69 -2.82 -4.74
N ILE A 121 6.52 -3.41 -4.46
CA ILE A 121 6.23 -4.82 -4.77
C ILE A 121 6.31 -5.10 -6.29
N PRO A 122 5.72 -4.28 -7.18
CA PRO A 122 5.81 -4.53 -8.63
C PRO A 122 7.25 -4.59 -9.15
N THR A 123 8.15 -3.75 -8.62
CA THR A 123 9.56 -3.76 -9.03
C THR A 123 10.29 -5.01 -8.56
N ILE A 124 9.98 -5.52 -7.36
CA ILE A 124 10.53 -6.79 -6.85
C ILE A 124 10.05 -7.96 -7.72
N VAL A 125 8.78 -7.96 -8.14
CA VAL A 125 8.21 -9.00 -9.02
C VAL A 125 8.85 -8.95 -10.41
N ASP A 126 9.01 -7.76 -11.00
CA ASP A 126 9.69 -7.63 -12.29
C ASP A 126 11.13 -8.14 -12.21
N PHE A 127 11.87 -7.80 -11.14
CA PHE A 127 13.21 -8.31 -10.92
C PHE A 127 13.24 -9.85 -10.75
N HIS A 128 12.27 -10.42 -10.02
CA HIS A 128 12.11 -11.87 -9.93
C HIS A 128 11.94 -12.52 -11.31
N ASP A 129 11.06 -11.97 -12.16
CA ASP A 129 10.81 -12.51 -13.51
C ASP A 129 12.05 -12.43 -14.40
N GLN A 130 12.84 -11.35 -14.27
CA GLN A 130 14.12 -11.23 -14.97
C GLN A 130 15.12 -12.31 -14.56
N LEU A 131 15.21 -12.64 -13.28
CA LEU A 131 16.08 -13.71 -12.76
C LEU A 131 15.58 -15.09 -13.16
N LYS A 132 14.27 -15.32 -13.08
CA LYS A 132 13.64 -16.59 -13.44
C LYS A 132 13.88 -16.96 -14.90
N ARG A 133 13.84 -15.98 -15.82
CA ARG A 133 14.19 -16.19 -17.24
C ARG A 133 15.62 -16.71 -17.46
N ARG A 134 16.49 -16.57 -16.46
CA ARG A 134 17.89 -17.03 -16.47
C ARG A 134 18.10 -18.30 -15.64
N GLY A 135 17.03 -18.90 -15.11
CA GLY A 135 17.12 -20.07 -14.23
C GLY A 135 17.66 -19.75 -12.83
N ILE A 136 17.48 -18.51 -12.36
CA ILE A 136 17.95 -18.06 -11.04
C ILE A 136 16.74 -17.82 -10.13
N ASP A 137 16.78 -18.41 -8.93
CA ASP A 137 15.75 -18.19 -7.90
C ASP A 137 16.06 -16.95 -7.05
N LEU A 138 15.02 -16.16 -6.76
CA LEU A 138 15.10 -14.99 -5.88
C LEU A 138 14.59 -15.33 -4.48
N LEU A 139 15.43 -15.18 -3.47
CA LEU A 139 15.04 -15.23 -2.06
C LEU A 139 14.99 -13.82 -1.46
N VAL A 140 13.81 -13.38 -1.03
CA VAL A 140 13.61 -12.08 -0.35
C VAL A 140 13.53 -12.31 1.16
N LEU A 141 14.48 -11.77 1.91
CA LEU A 141 14.48 -11.82 3.38
C LEU A 141 14.29 -10.41 3.95
N PRO A 142 13.06 -10.02 4.34
CA PRO A 142 12.83 -8.72 4.95
C PRO A 142 13.51 -8.66 6.32
N VAL A 143 14.42 -7.70 6.50
CA VAL A 143 15.10 -7.47 7.77
C VAL A 143 14.21 -6.60 8.67
N PRO A 144 13.86 -7.05 9.90
CA PRO A 144 13.07 -6.24 10.80
C PRO A 144 13.89 -5.03 11.29
N PRO A 145 13.26 -3.84 11.42
CA PRO A 145 13.90 -2.70 12.04
C PRO A 145 14.34 -2.99 13.48
N LYS A 146 15.47 -2.40 13.91
CA LYS A 146 16.05 -2.63 15.24
C LYS A 146 15.07 -2.40 16.39
N ALA A 147 14.21 -1.39 16.27
CA ALA A 147 13.22 -1.05 17.30
C ALA A 147 12.08 -2.06 17.44
N THR A 148 11.86 -2.94 16.45
CA THR A 148 10.93 -4.07 16.57
C THR A 148 11.50 -5.17 17.46
N ILE A 149 12.81 -5.39 17.41
CA ILE A 149 13.50 -6.41 18.21
C ILE A 149 13.83 -5.89 19.61
N TYR A 150 14.23 -4.61 19.71
CA TYR A 150 14.60 -3.94 20.96
C TYR A 150 13.74 -2.70 21.19
N PRO A 151 12.46 -2.85 21.59
CA PRO A 151 11.56 -1.70 21.77
C PRO A 151 11.83 -0.91 23.06
N LYS A 152 12.35 -1.57 24.10
CA LYS A 152 12.53 -0.94 25.43
C LYS A 152 13.35 0.36 25.41
N PRO A 153 14.49 0.47 24.71
CA PRO A 153 15.30 1.69 24.73
C PRO A 153 14.71 2.86 23.94
N ILE A 154 13.77 2.63 23.01
CA ILE A 154 13.11 3.72 22.25
C ILE A 154 11.87 4.26 22.96
N LEU A 155 11.26 3.44 23.83
CA LEU A 155 10.14 3.82 24.67
C LEU A 155 10.54 4.92 25.66
N PRO A 156 9.65 5.88 25.95
CA PRO A 156 9.89 6.83 27.02
C PRO A 156 10.02 6.08 28.35
N THR A 157 11.23 6.06 28.90
CA THR A 157 11.46 5.55 30.25
C THR A 157 10.73 6.44 31.24
N ARG A 158 9.76 5.90 31.98
CA ARG A 158 9.23 6.55 33.19
C ARG A 158 10.38 6.58 34.22
N GLY A 159 11.26 7.58 34.13
CA GLY A 159 12.29 7.86 35.15
C GLY A 159 13.75 7.61 34.79
N SER A 160 14.26 8.03 33.62
CA SER A 160 15.72 8.11 33.42
C SER A 160 16.14 9.50 32.93
N GLY A 161 16.83 10.24 33.81
CA GLY A 161 17.39 11.57 33.57
C GLY A 161 18.55 11.62 32.57
N ALA A 162 18.90 10.50 31.91
CA ALA A 162 19.99 10.43 30.94
C ALA A 162 19.71 11.26 29.66
N CYS A 163 18.44 11.38 29.23
CA CYS A 163 18.06 12.15 28.04
C CYS A 163 18.34 13.68 28.19
N ALA A 164 18.38 14.19 29.43
CA ALA A 164 18.70 15.59 29.68
C ALA A 164 20.19 15.92 29.41
N ILE A 165 21.09 14.95 29.58
CA ILE A 165 22.54 15.17 29.48
C ILE A 165 22.97 15.32 28.01
N LEU A 166 22.44 14.49 27.11
CA LEU A 166 22.79 14.56 25.69
C LEU A 166 22.15 15.78 24.98
N ARG A 167 20.96 16.22 25.41
CA ARG A 167 20.36 17.47 24.91
C ARG A 167 21.22 18.69 25.27
N ARG A 168 21.90 18.69 26.41
CA ARG A 168 22.80 19.78 26.82
C ARG A 168 24.08 19.83 25.99
N ALA A 169 24.66 18.69 25.62
CA ALA A 169 25.88 18.64 24.80
C ALA A 169 25.67 19.09 23.33
N ALA A 170 24.45 18.92 22.80
CA ALA A 170 24.09 19.39 21.45
C ALA A 170 23.77 20.91 21.42
N GLN A 171 23.27 21.46 22.53
CA GLN A 171 22.89 22.88 22.62
C GLN A 171 24.09 23.82 22.89
N THR A 172 25.22 23.29 23.41
CA THR A 172 26.41 24.08 23.77
C THR A 172 27.42 24.27 22.63
N ARG A 173 27.04 24.00 21.37
CA ARG A 173 27.86 24.33 20.19
C ARG A 173 27.23 25.46 19.36
N ASN A 174 26.92 26.58 20.01
CA ASN A 174 26.62 27.86 19.37
C ASN A 174 27.30 28.98 20.13
#